data_AF-A0A4P9YAH3-F1
#
_entry.id   AF-A0A4P9YAH3-F1
#
_cell.length_a   1.000
_cell.length_b   1.000
_cell.length_c   1.000
_cell.angle_alpha   90.00
_cell.angle_beta   90.00
_cell.angle_gamma   90.00
#
_symmetry.space_group_name_H-M   'P 1'
#
loop_
_entity.id
_entity.type
_entity.pdbx_description
1 polymer ?
#
loop_
_entity_poly.entity_id
_entity_poly.type
_entity_poly.pdbx_seq_one_letter_code
_entity_poly.pdbx_strand_id
1 'polypeptide(L)'
;NNISREDLIGLLVRQKEFTPFNCYNYNYKINQVREPNIKPLEYCAAENIEECVQILMERKFYLESLDVSFGLSHLFNLDMAINIENIRSLVGKKNLSPYEVNEYMETQIQKLQPIDQQLMSYVLSRVKDISNPDATLLHFIKWILRKHINALSYLDFKLFMEELFMDCASPTVVAIIMNEALKTKFELTLREKRNFFRRLLENDSVAAHDPELFMGIVRNFPKDGAMLFKSAFSKLSPKSYGLLKQSGMFVMHRNGRIWISWRDLFYDYLDETDLEMESKQYELLFNSFEDIDKSRIEEVDWVDVFQNQWKSDDHKRITLFKK
;
A
#
# COMPACT_ATOMS: atom_id res chain seq x y z
N ASN A 1 -5.99 5.53 -29.36
CA ASN A 1 -6.08 4.22 -28.67
C ASN A 1 -6.40 4.39 -27.19
N ASN A 2 -7.37 5.25 -26.88
CA ASN A 2 -7.64 5.77 -25.54
C ASN A 2 -9.13 5.57 -25.23
N ILE A 3 -9.49 5.71 -23.94
CA ILE A 3 -10.86 5.92 -23.48
C ILE A 3 -11.65 6.81 -24.46
N SER A 4 -12.88 6.41 -24.82
CA SER A 4 -13.71 7.26 -25.67
C SER A 4 -13.99 8.58 -24.96
N ARG A 5 -14.22 9.65 -25.73
CA ARG A 5 -14.57 10.96 -25.15
C ARG A 5 -15.80 10.83 -24.25
N GLU A 6 -16.81 10.10 -24.72
CA GLU A 6 -18.07 9.88 -24.03
C GLU A 6 -17.89 9.09 -22.73
N ASP A 7 -17.02 8.07 -22.74
CA ASP A 7 -16.69 7.29 -21.54
C ASP A 7 -15.88 8.10 -20.52
N LEU A 8 -14.92 8.91 -20.97
CA LEU A 8 -14.13 9.77 -20.07
C LEU A 8 -15.00 10.84 -19.42
N ILE A 9 -15.81 11.55 -20.20
CA ILE A 9 -16.76 12.54 -19.67
C ILE A 9 -17.77 11.84 -18.75
N GLY A 10 -18.30 10.68 -19.15
CA GLY A 10 -19.20 9.87 -18.34
C GLY A 10 -18.59 9.47 -16.99
N LEU A 11 -17.32 9.05 -16.97
CA LEU A 11 -16.59 8.74 -15.73
C LEU A 11 -16.38 9.98 -14.87
N LEU A 12 -15.94 11.08 -15.49
CA LEU A 12 -15.70 12.34 -14.80
C LEU A 12 -16.99 12.84 -14.15
N VAL A 13 -18.10 12.88 -14.86
CA VAL A 13 -19.38 13.35 -14.33
C VAL A 13 -19.94 12.39 -13.27
N ARG A 14 -19.85 11.06 -13.47
CA ARG A 14 -20.49 10.08 -12.57
C ARG A 14 -19.71 9.80 -11.29
N GLN A 15 -18.38 9.91 -11.30
CA GLN A 15 -17.55 9.58 -10.14
C GLN A 15 -17.12 10.85 -9.40
N LYS A 16 -17.71 11.10 -8.23
CA LYS A 16 -17.29 12.18 -7.32
C LYS A 16 -15.82 12.10 -6.89
N GLU A 17 -15.24 10.89 -6.90
CA GLU A 17 -13.85 10.60 -6.50
C GLU A 17 -13.04 10.09 -7.70
N PHE A 18 -13.15 10.75 -8.85
CA PHE A 18 -12.29 10.43 -9.99
C PHE A 18 -10.83 10.80 -9.66
N THR A 19 -9.95 9.79 -9.68
CA THR A 19 -8.51 9.91 -9.46
C THR A 19 -7.74 9.38 -10.67
N PRO A 20 -6.45 9.74 -10.82
CA PRO A 20 -5.57 9.13 -11.82
C PRO A 20 -5.59 7.58 -11.77
N PHE A 21 -5.74 6.99 -10.59
CA PHE A 21 -5.74 5.53 -10.40
C PHE A 21 -7.03 4.86 -10.88
N ASN A 22 -8.19 5.46 -10.60
CA ASN A 22 -9.46 4.94 -11.09
C ASN A 22 -9.56 5.04 -12.63
N CYS A 23 -8.99 6.10 -13.21
CA CYS A 23 -8.84 6.25 -14.66
C CYS A 23 -7.98 5.12 -15.26
N TYR A 24 -6.81 4.86 -14.68
CA TYR A 24 -5.93 3.78 -15.12
C TYR A 24 -6.62 2.41 -15.04
N ASN A 25 -7.24 2.09 -13.89
CA ASN A 25 -7.93 0.82 -13.69
C ASN A 25 -9.09 0.61 -14.67
N TYR A 26 -9.84 1.66 -15.00
CA TYR A 26 -10.89 1.61 -16.02
C TYR A 26 -10.32 1.27 -17.40
N ASN A 27 -9.24 1.95 -17.81
CA ASN A 27 -8.59 1.71 -19.09
C ASN A 27 -8.03 0.30 -19.20
N TYR A 28 -7.37 -0.19 -18.15
CA TYR A 28 -6.86 -1.55 -18.11
C TYR A 28 -7.98 -2.59 -18.29
N LYS A 29 -9.13 -2.39 -17.63
CA LYS A 29 -10.27 -3.32 -17.69
C LYS A 29 -10.98 -3.33 -19.05
N ILE A 30 -11.18 -2.17 -19.68
CA ILE A 30 -12.00 -2.05 -20.89
C ILE A 30 -11.17 -2.18 -22.15
N ASN A 31 -10.01 -1.52 -22.20
CA ASN A 31 -9.21 -1.46 -23.42
C ASN A 31 -8.10 -2.52 -23.46
N GLN A 32 -7.91 -3.30 -22.38
CA GLN A 32 -6.82 -4.28 -22.21
C GLN A 32 -5.41 -3.72 -22.47
N VAL A 33 -5.26 -2.40 -22.52
CA VAL A 33 -3.96 -1.75 -22.74
C VAL A 33 -3.24 -1.78 -21.40
N ARG A 34 -2.07 -2.44 -21.37
CA ARG A 34 -1.31 -2.66 -20.14
C ARG A 34 -0.66 -1.40 -19.56
N GLU A 35 -0.55 -0.32 -20.33
CA GLU A 35 0.30 0.83 -19.98
C GLU A 35 -0.14 2.23 -20.47
N PRO A 36 -1.43 2.59 -20.67
CA PRO A 36 -1.72 3.98 -20.96
C PRO A 36 -1.66 4.73 -19.62
N ASN A 37 -0.51 5.30 -19.29
CA ASN A 37 -0.42 6.37 -18.28
C ASN A 37 -1.12 7.60 -18.87
N ILE A 38 -2.45 7.53 -18.98
CA ILE A 38 -3.26 8.64 -19.50
C ILE A 38 -3.18 9.72 -18.44
N LYS A 39 -2.57 10.84 -18.81
CA LYS A 39 -2.65 12.08 -18.06
C LYS A 39 -3.95 12.77 -18.46
N PRO A 40 -5.01 12.67 -17.64
CA PRO A 40 -6.36 12.96 -18.13
C PRO A 40 -6.51 14.42 -18.56
N LEU A 41 -5.83 15.33 -17.86
CA LEU A 41 -5.86 16.75 -18.17
C LEU A 41 -5.10 17.07 -19.47
N GLU A 42 -3.92 16.48 -19.69
CA GLU A 42 -3.18 16.65 -20.96
C GLU A 42 -3.97 16.08 -22.15
N TYR A 43 -4.59 14.92 -21.98
CA TYR A 43 -5.43 14.32 -23.01
C TYR A 43 -6.63 15.21 -23.36
N CYS A 44 -7.37 15.69 -22.36
CA CYS A 44 -8.53 16.55 -22.61
C CYS A 44 -8.16 17.91 -23.21
N ALA A 45 -6.99 18.44 -22.86
CA ALA A 45 -6.46 19.64 -23.49
C ALA A 45 -6.10 19.39 -24.97
N ALA A 46 -5.35 18.33 -25.26
CA ALA A 46 -4.94 17.98 -26.62
C ALA A 46 -6.12 17.71 -27.57
N GLU A 47 -7.18 17.09 -27.06
CA GLU A 47 -8.41 16.78 -27.81
C GLU A 47 -9.46 17.92 -27.80
N ASN A 48 -9.13 19.09 -27.24
CA ASN A 48 -10.04 20.26 -27.13
C ASN A 48 -11.39 19.95 -26.46
N ILE A 49 -11.39 19.14 -25.39
CA ILE A 49 -12.60 18.78 -24.65
C ILE A 49 -12.79 19.74 -23.48
N GLU A 50 -13.30 20.95 -23.75
CA GLU A 50 -13.38 22.05 -22.77
C GLU A 50 -14.07 21.66 -21.44
N GLU A 51 -15.22 20.98 -21.51
CA GLU A 51 -15.94 20.53 -20.31
C GLU A 51 -15.09 19.58 -19.45
N CYS A 52 -14.33 18.68 -20.09
CA CYS A 52 -13.42 17.78 -19.39
C CYS A 52 -12.29 18.55 -18.71
N VAL A 53 -11.69 19.51 -19.41
CA VAL A 53 -10.62 20.36 -18.87
C VAL A 53 -11.12 21.10 -17.64
N GLN A 54 -12.30 21.72 -17.71
CA GLN A 54 -12.91 22.43 -16.58
C GLN A 54 -13.13 21.50 -15.37
N ILE A 55 -13.75 20.33 -15.57
CA ILE A 55 -14.00 19.37 -14.49
C ILE A 55 -12.69 18.88 -13.84
N LEU A 56 -11.70 18.53 -14.66
CA LEU A 56 -10.41 18.03 -14.16
C LEU A 56 -9.63 19.10 -13.41
N MET A 57 -9.69 20.35 -13.87
CA MET A 57 -9.10 21.49 -13.17
C MET A 57 -9.78 21.79 -11.84
N GLU A 58 -11.12 21.76 -11.78
CA GLU A 58 -11.85 21.89 -10.53
C GLU A 58 -11.43 20.82 -9.51
N ARG A 59 -11.17 19.61 -10.02
CA ARG A 59 -10.69 18.45 -9.24
C ARG A 59 -9.18 18.43 -9.00
N LYS A 60 -8.46 19.48 -9.39
CA LYS A 60 -7.03 19.69 -9.13
C LYS A 60 -6.13 18.61 -9.75
N PHE A 61 -6.46 18.14 -10.94
CA PHE A 61 -5.51 17.40 -11.76
C PHE A 61 -4.41 18.32 -12.27
N TYR A 62 -3.23 17.76 -12.50
CA TYR A 62 -2.02 18.48 -12.92
C TYR A 62 -1.75 18.30 -14.42
N LEU A 63 -0.85 19.13 -14.93
CA LEU A 63 -0.15 18.97 -16.21
C LEU A 63 1.32 18.68 -15.88
N GLU A 64 1.94 17.68 -16.53
CA GLU A 64 3.33 17.29 -16.24
C GLU A 64 4.33 18.35 -16.70
N SER A 65 3.98 19.08 -17.75
CA SER A 65 4.73 20.24 -18.21
C SER A 65 3.78 21.39 -18.49
N LEU A 66 4.18 22.59 -18.04
CA LEU A 66 3.63 23.87 -18.46
C LEU A 66 4.05 24.19 -19.90
N ASP A 67 3.97 23.23 -20.83
CA ASP A 67 4.25 23.57 -22.23
C ASP A 67 3.09 24.44 -22.73
N VAL A 68 3.40 25.73 -22.82
CA VAL A 68 2.50 26.90 -22.92
C VAL A 68 1.70 26.93 -24.24
N SER A 69 1.67 25.84 -25.00
CA SER A 69 1.06 25.79 -26.33
C SER A 69 -0.46 25.79 -26.30
N PHE A 70 -1.07 25.39 -25.18
CA PHE A 70 -2.50 25.63 -24.94
C PHE A 70 -2.64 26.88 -24.09
N GLY A 71 -3.54 27.78 -24.48
CA GLY A 71 -3.84 29.04 -23.78
C GLY A 71 -4.43 28.85 -22.38
N LEU A 72 -3.91 27.94 -21.56
CA LEU A 72 -4.22 27.69 -20.16
C LEU A 72 -3.17 28.33 -19.23
N SER A 73 -2.23 29.10 -19.77
CA SER A 73 -1.16 29.80 -19.02
C SER A 73 -1.66 30.73 -17.92
N HIS A 74 -2.91 31.20 -18.03
CA HIS A 74 -3.57 32.04 -17.03
C HIS A 74 -4.20 31.24 -15.87
N LEU A 75 -4.28 29.92 -15.98
CA LEU A 75 -5.01 29.05 -15.04
C LEU A 75 -4.11 28.40 -13.99
N PHE A 76 -2.81 28.31 -14.24
CA PHE A 76 -1.79 27.91 -13.26
C PHE A 76 -0.97 29.14 -12.89
N ASN A 77 -1.56 29.88 -11.96
CA ASN A 77 -1.24 31.25 -11.58
C ASN A 77 -0.06 31.35 -10.60
N LEU A 78 0.37 32.59 -10.33
CA LEU A 78 1.35 32.94 -9.29
C LEU A 78 1.07 32.24 -7.94
N ASP A 79 -0.21 32.04 -7.58
CA ASP A 79 -0.61 31.33 -6.36
C ASP A 79 -0.06 29.90 -6.29
N MET A 80 -0.02 29.17 -7.42
CA MET A 80 0.55 27.82 -7.49
C MET A 80 2.06 27.84 -7.26
N ALA A 81 2.78 28.75 -7.91
CA ALA A 81 4.22 28.88 -7.76
C ALA A 81 4.61 29.23 -6.30
N ILE A 82 3.87 30.16 -5.69
CA ILE A 82 4.04 30.50 -4.26
C ILE A 82 3.75 29.28 -3.38
N ASN A 83 2.67 28.53 -3.66
CA ASN A 83 2.33 27.35 -2.87
C ASN A 83 3.38 26.24 -2.99
N ILE A 84 3.90 26.00 -4.20
CA ILE A 84 5.00 25.05 -4.44
C ILE A 84 6.21 25.43 -3.59
N GLU A 85 6.62 26.70 -3.60
CA GLU A 85 7.78 27.15 -2.84
C GLU A 85 7.55 27.04 -1.32
N ASN A 86 6.34 27.38 -0.84
CA ASN A 86 5.98 27.24 0.57
C ASN A 86 6.08 25.77 1.04
N ILE A 87 5.53 24.83 0.27
CA ILE A 87 5.62 23.40 0.59
C ILE A 87 7.07 22.93 0.53
N ARG A 88 7.84 23.30 -0.52
CA ARG A 88 9.27 22.93 -0.62
C ARG A 88 10.06 23.42 0.58
N SER A 89 9.83 24.66 1.00
CA SER A 89 10.47 25.25 2.17
C SER A 89 10.15 24.47 3.44
N LEU A 90 8.88 24.14 3.69
CA LEU A 90 8.47 23.36 4.87
C LEU A 90 9.04 21.94 4.86
N VAL A 91 8.98 21.26 3.72
CA VAL A 91 9.45 19.88 3.56
C VAL A 91 10.98 19.78 3.61
N GLY A 92 11.68 20.84 3.20
CA GLY A 92 13.14 20.93 3.24
C GLY A 92 13.72 21.22 4.64
N LYS A 93 12.89 21.60 5.62
CA LYS A 93 13.36 21.89 6.97
C LYS A 93 13.80 20.63 7.71
N LYS A 94 15.01 20.67 8.29
CA LYS A 94 15.53 19.60 9.14
C LYS A 94 14.68 19.39 10.41
N ASN A 95 14.21 20.49 11.00
CA ASN A 95 13.38 20.51 12.20
C ASN A 95 12.09 21.29 11.92
N LEU A 96 11.10 20.61 11.32
CA LEU A 96 9.82 21.21 10.99
C LEU A 96 8.94 21.33 12.25
N SER A 97 8.51 22.55 12.57
CA SER A 97 7.64 22.79 13.73
C SER A 97 6.18 22.39 13.45
N PRO A 98 5.48 21.74 14.39
CA PRO A 98 4.04 21.51 14.28
C PRO A 98 3.24 22.80 14.06
N TYR A 99 3.67 23.91 14.65
CA TYR A 99 2.99 25.20 14.52
C TYR A 99 2.98 25.72 13.08
N GLU A 100 4.15 25.73 12.43
CA GLU A 100 4.30 26.20 11.04
C GLU A 100 3.47 25.35 10.05
N VAL A 101 3.43 24.04 10.29
CA VAL A 101 2.63 23.12 9.49
C VAL A 101 1.14 23.36 9.69
N ASN A 102 0.70 23.54 10.95
CA ASN A 102 -0.70 23.81 11.24
C ASN A 102 -1.15 25.15 10.64
N GLU A 103 -0.34 26.20 10.78
CA GLU A 103 -0.59 27.50 10.17
C GLU A 103 -0.76 27.36 8.65
N TYR A 104 0.17 26.68 7.99
CA TYR A 104 0.05 26.41 6.55
C TYR A 104 -1.22 25.62 6.22
N MET A 105 -1.50 24.52 6.92
CA MET A 105 -2.69 23.70 6.67
C MET A 105 -4.00 24.49 6.84
N GLU A 106 -4.07 25.38 7.84
CA GLU A 106 -5.24 26.25 8.08
C GLU A 106 -5.49 27.20 6.90
N THR A 107 -4.44 27.80 6.33
CA THR A 107 -4.60 28.63 5.11
C THR A 107 -5.13 27.82 3.93
N GLN A 108 -4.68 26.57 3.78
CA GLN A 108 -5.10 25.69 2.69
C GLN A 108 -6.51 25.12 2.87
N ILE A 109 -7.05 25.07 4.09
CA ILE A 109 -8.45 24.67 4.33
C ILE A 109 -9.41 25.69 3.68
N GLN A 110 -9.07 26.98 3.72
CA GLN A 110 -9.92 28.04 3.17
C GLN A 110 -9.85 28.09 1.64
N LYS A 111 -8.64 27.95 1.07
CA LYS A 111 -8.41 27.93 -0.37
C LYS A 111 -7.27 26.94 -0.68
N LEU A 112 -7.62 25.70 -1.01
CA LEU A 112 -6.64 24.69 -1.40
C LEU A 112 -5.98 25.09 -2.72
N GLN A 113 -4.73 25.52 -2.65
CA GLN A 113 -3.95 25.94 -3.81
C GLN A 113 -3.40 24.70 -4.54
N PRO A 114 -3.38 24.69 -5.89
CA PRO A 114 -2.88 23.55 -6.64
C PRO A 114 -1.38 23.35 -6.45
N ILE A 115 -0.90 22.15 -6.81
CA ILE A 115 0.52 21.77 -6.86
C ILE A 115 0.77 20.96 -8.13
N ASP A 116 2.03 20.81 -8.54
CA ASP A 116 2.42 19.98 -9.68
C ASP A 116 2.89 18.59 -9.23
N GLN A 117 3.05 17.69 -10.21
CA GLN A 117 3.60 16.36 -10.00
C GLN A 117 5.02 16.42 -9.43
N GLN A 118 5.85 17.37 -9.90
CA GLN A 118 7.24 17.46 -9.45
C GLN A 118 7.33 17.71 -7.94
N LEU A 119 6.53 18.62 -7.41
CA LEU A 119 6.41 18.87 -5.99
C LEU A 119 5.88 17.63 -5.27
N MET A 120 4.82 17.02 -5.78
CA MET A 120 4.22 15.87 -5.12
C MET A 120 5.19 14.69 -5.03
N SER A 121 5.94 14.40 -6.09
CA SER A 121 7.02 13.40 -6.09
C SER A 121 8.15 13.80 -5.13
N TYR A 122 8.54 15.08 -5.08
CA TYR A 122 9.53 15.57 -4.11
C TYR A 122 9.06 15.32 -2.67
N VAL A 123 7.84 15.73 -2.32
CA VAL A 123 7.24 15.55 -0.99
C VAL A 123 7.25 14.08 -0.58
N LEU A 124 6.81 13.18 -1.47
CA LEU A 124 6.76 11.75 -1.19
C LEU A 124 8.15 11.12 -1.07
N SER A 125 9.13 11.56 -1.86
CA SER A 125 10.51 11.06 -1.78
C SER A 125 11.15 11.27 -0.40
N ARG A 126 10.65 12.23 0.40
CA ARG A 126 11.14 12.52 1.75
C ARG A 126 10.67 11.51 2.79
N VAL A 127 9.66 10.70 2.50
CA VAL A 127 9.15 9.66 3.42
C VAL A 127 10.25 8.68 3.81
N LYS A 128 11.16 8.35 2.89
CA LYS A 128 12.23 7.38 3.14
C LYS A 128 13.19 7.81 4.26
N ASP A 129 13.32 9.12 4.49
CA ASP A 129 14.20 9.69 5.50
C ASP A 129 13.55 9.76 6.90
N ILE A 130 12.29 9.33 7.02
CA ILE A 130 11.54 9.39 8.26
C ILE A 130 11.57 8.04 8.96
N SER A 131 12.14 8.00 10.16
CA SER A 131 12.13 6.83 11.04
C SER A 131 11.04 6.91 12.12
N ASN A 132 10.76 8.11 12.63
CA ASN A 132 9.78 8.36 13.68
C ASN A 132 8.35 8.49 13.10
N PRO A 133 7.40 7.61 13.43
CA PRO A 133 6.02 7.68 12.96
C PRO A 133 5.26 8.94 13.45
N ASP A 134 5.73 9.58 14.52
CA ASP A 134 5.13 10.80 15.06
C ASP A 134 5.79 12.09 14.52
N ALA A 135 6.69 11.97 13.54
CA ALA A 135 7.37 13.13 12.96
C ALA A 135 6.37 14.10 12.32
N THR A 136 6.53 15.39 12.62
CA THR A 136 5.73 16.48 12.02
C THR A 136 5.76 16.44 10.49
N LEU A 137 6.91 16.12 9.90
CA LEU A 137 7.04 15.98 8.46
C LEU A 137 6.16 14.85 7.90
N LEU A 138 6.04 13.72 8.60
CA LEU A 138 5.17 12.63 8.15
C LEU A 138 3.70 13.03 8.20
N HIS A 139 3.29 13.73 9.26
CA HIS A 139 1.94 14.29 9.36
C HIS A 139 1.65 15.23 8.18
N PHE A 140 2.61 16.09 7.85
CA PHE A 140 2.48 17.01 6.73
C PHE A 140 2.40 16.29 5.37
N ILE A 141 3.30 15.33 5.10
CA ILE A 141 3.26 14.52 3.88
C ILE A 141 1.94 13.77 3.76
N LYS A 142 1.44 13.18 4.86
CA LYS A 142 0.15 12.48 4.89
C LYS A 142 -1.01 13.39 4.48
N TRP A 143 -1.00 14.64 4.96
CA TRP A 143 -2.01 15.63 4.60
C TRP A 143 -1.89 16.03 3.12
N ILE A 144 -0.67 16.30 2.63
CA ILE A 144 -0.45 16.65 1.21
C ILE A 144 -0.96 15.51 0.32
N LEU A 145 -0.62 14.25 0.65
CA LEU A 145 -1.10 13.07 -0.08
C LEU A 145 -2.62 13.01 -0.14
N ARG A 146 -3.32 13.28 0.97
CA ARG A 146 -4.80 13.30 0.98
C ARG A 146 -5.39 14.41 0.13
N LYS A 147 -4.76 15.60 0.11
CA LYS A 147 -5.31 16.80 -0.53
C LYS A 147 -4.94 16.93 -2.00
N HIS A 148 -3.81 16.37 -2.38
CA HIS A 148 -3.21 16.55 -3.71
C HIS A 148 -2.91 15.22 -4.41
N ILE A 149 -3.56 14.12 -4.04
CA ILE A 149 -3.37 12.83 -4.73
C ILE A 149 -3.56 12.93 -6.25
N ASN A 150 -4.46 13.81 -6.70
CA ASN A 150 -4.74 14.03 -8.11
C ASN A 150 -3.59 14.72 -8.86
N ALA A 151 -2.58 15.22 -8.16
CA ALA A 151 -1.35 15.76 -8.71
C ALA A 151 -0.33 14.68 -9.13
N LEU A 152 -0.58 13.39 -8.83
CA LEU A 152 0.32 12.29 -9.20
C LEU A 152 -0.17 11.53 -10.41
N SER A 153 0.75 11.18 -11.32
CA SER A 153 0.46 10.15 -12.31
C SER A 153 0.32 8.78 -11.64
N TYR A 154 -0.36 7.84 -12.32
CA TYR A 154 -0.36 6.45 -11.88
C TYR A 154 1.08 5.89 -11.83
N LEU A 155 1.90 6.22 -12.83
CA LEU A 155 3.28 5.73 -12.93
C LEU A 155 4.16 6.26 -11.80
N ASP A 156 4.15 7.56 -11.52
CA ASP A 156 4.96 8.16 -10.46
C ASP A 156 4.54 7.66 -9.09
N PHE A 157 3.23 7.50 -8.88
CA PHE A 157 2.76 6.92 -7.64
C PHE A 157 3.21 5.46 -7.50
N LYS A 158 3.17 4.69 -8.60
CA LYS A 158 3.68 3.31 -8.60
C LYS A 158 5.18 3.25 -8.28
N LEU A 159 5.99 4.09 -8.93
CA LEU A 159 7.43 4.19 -8.66
C LEU A 159 7.69 4.55 -7.20
N PHE A 160 6.96 5.53 -6.68
CA PHE A 160 7.03 5.88 -5.26
C PHE A 160 6.70 4.68 -4.34
N MET A 161 5.67 3.89 -4.67
CA MET A 161 5.31 2.72 -3.86
C MET A 161 6.40 1.64 -3.89
N GLU A 162 7.04 1.43 -5.04
CA GLU A 162 8.19 0.53 -5.15
C GLU A 162 9.35 1.00 -4.26
N GLU A 163 9.70 2.29 -4.31
CA GLU A 163 10.71 2.90 -3.43
C GLU A 163 10.31 2.81 -1.95
N LEU A 164 9.05 3.10 -1.63
CA LEU A 164 8.53 3.07 -0.26
C LEU A 164 8.69 1.67 0.37
N PHE A 165 8.46 0.60 -0.39
CA PHE A 165 8.58 -0.77 0.11
C PHE A 165 10.01 -1.28 0.20
N MET A 166 10.93 -0.70 -0.56
CA MET A 166 12.32 -1.14 -0.65
C MET A 166 13.25 -0.32 0.25
N ASP A 167 13.06 0.99 0.31
CA ASP A 167 14.06 1.94 0.82
C ASP A 167 13.63 2.64 2.11
N CYS A 168 12.33 2.68 2.44
CA CYS A 168 11.88 3.33 3.66
C CYS A 168 12.24 2.49 4.89
N ALA A 169 13.01 3.05 5.82
CA ALA A 169 13.55 2.33 6.96
C ALA A 169 12.46 1.80 7.93
N SER A 170 11.41 2.59 8.17
CA SER A 170 10.41 2.30 9.22
C SER A 170 9.16 1.63 8.65
N PRO A 171 8.84 0.38 9.04
CA PRO A 171 7.63 -0.29 8.59
C PRO A 171 6.34 0.42 9.01
N THR A 172 6.34 1.08 10.17
CA THR A 172 5.22 1.88 10.66
C THR A 172 4.97 3.11 9.78
N VAL A 173 6.03 3.77 9.31
CA VAL A 173 5.91 4.89 8.36
C VAL A 173 5.33 4.41 7.03
N VAL A 174 5.81 3.27 6.51
CA VAL A 174 5.23 2.62 5.31
C VAL A 174 3.74 2.36 5.50
N ALA A 175 3.34 1.78 6.63
CA ALA A 175 1.93 1.49 6.94
C ALA A 175 1.06 2.76 7.00
N ILE A 176 1.56 3.84 7.60
CA ILE A 176 0.84 5.12 7.68
C ILE A 176 0.54 5.68 6.28
N ILE A 177 1.56 5.72 5.40
CA ILE A 177 1.38 6.20 4.02
C ILE A 177 0.45 5.27 3.24
N MET A 178 0.63 3.95 3.38
CA MET A 178 -0.19 2.96 2.70
C MET A 178 -1.67 3.04 3.09
N ASN A 179 -1.97 3.31 4.35
CA ASN A 179 -3.34 3.52 4.80
C ASN A 179 -4.02 4.70 4.09
N GLU A 180 -3.28 5.75 3.73
CA GLU A 180 -3.82 6.83 2.91
C GLU A 180 -3.93 6.44 1.44
N ALA A 181 -2.92 5.78 0.90
CA ALA A 181 -2.93 5.31 -0.48
C ALA A 181 -4.13 4.40 -0.77
N LEU A 182 -4.45 3.46 0.13
CA LEU A 182 -5.53 2.50 -0.07
C LEU A 182 -6.93 3.14 -0.11
N LYS A 183 -7.12 4.31 0.52
CA LYS A 183 -8.38 5.07 0.43
C LYS A 183 -8.66 5.59 -0.97
N THR A 184 -7.64 5.67 -1.82
CA THR A 184 -7.73 6.17 -3.20
C THR A 184 -8.14 5.08 -4.20
N LYS A 185 -8.39 3.84 -3.72
CA LYS A 185 -8.65 2.63 -4.52
C LYS A 185 -7.49 2.25 -5.44
N PHE A 186 -6.27 2.67 -5.11
CA PHE A 186 -5.07 2.20 -5.76
C PHE A 186 -4.98 0.67 -5.63
N GLU A 187 -4.94 -0.03 -6.77
CA GLU A 187 -4.86 -1.49 -6.81
C GLU A 187 -3.38 -1.91 -6.90
N LEU A 188 -2.88 -2.59 -5.86
CA LEU A 188 -1.55 -3.18 -5.86
C LEU A 188 -1.51 -4.45 -6.73
N THR A 189 -0.49 -4.56 -7.55
CA THR A 189 -0.10 -5.81 -8.22
C THR A 189 0.31 -6.88 -7.20
N LEU A 190 0.34 -8.14 -7.65
CA LEU A 190 0.76 -9.26 -6.80
C LEU A 190 2.17 -9.07 -6.22
N ARG A 191 3.10 -8.51 -7.00
CA ARG A 191 4.48 -8.25 -6.56
C ARG A 191 4.52 -7.18 -5.47
N GLU A 192 3.81 -6.07 -5.68
CA GLU A 192 3.72 -4.98 -4.71
C GLU A 192 3.05 -5.43 -3.41
N LYS A 193 1.98 -6.23 -3.47
CA LYS A 193 1.36 -6.81 -2.27
C LYS A 193 2.34 -7.63 -1.45
N ARG A 194 3.14 -8.48 -2.09
CA ARG A 194 4.17 -9.29 -1.39
C ARG A 194 5.18 -8.39 -0.69
N ASN A 195 5.70 -7.38 -1.39
CA ASN A 195 6.66 -6.44 -0.81
C ASN A 195 6.05 -5.65 0.34
N PHE A 196 4.82 -5.17 0.17
CA PHE A 196 4.11 -4.44 1.22
C PHE A 196 3.83 -5.30 2.44
N PHE A 197 3.27 -6.51 2.29
CA PHE A 197 2.99 -7.39 3.43
C PHE A 197 4.26 -7.79 4.16
N ARG A 198 5.37 -8.00 3.43
CA ARG A 198 6.68 -8.23 4.03
C ARG A 198 7.12 -7.10 4.96
N ARG A 199 6.83 -5.84 4.59
CA ARG A 199 7.09 -4.66 5.43
C ARG A 199 6.07 -4.53 6.55
N LEU A 200 4.77 -4.63 6.24
CA LEU A 200 3.67 -4.50 7.20
C LEU A 200 3.81 -5.46 8.40
N LEU A 201 4.29 -6.68 8.11
CA LEU A 201 4.50 -7.76 9.07
C LEU A 201 5.96 -7.84 9.50
N GLU A 202 6.79 -6.84 9.23
CA GLU A 202 8.15 -6.84 9.75
C GLU A 202 8.10 -6.58 11.26
N ASN A 203 8.77 -7.45 12.03
CA ASN A 203 9.09 -7.31 13.47
C ASN A 203 7.97 -6.81 14.41
N ASP A 204 6.69 -7.06 14.08
CA ASP A 204 5.52 -6.54 14.79
C ASP A 204 5.44 -5.01 14.96
N SER A 205 6.31 -4.19 14.35
CA SER A 205 6.39 -2.75 14.70
C SER A 205 5.07 -2.02 14.48
N VAL A 206 4.37 -2.35 13.39
CA VAL A 206 3.09 -1.72 13.05
C VAL A 206 2.00 -2.12 14.04
N ALA A 207 1.85 -3.42 14.27
CA ALA A 207 0.90 -3.97 15.24
C ALA A 207 1.22 -3.53 16.69
N ALA A 208 2.49 -3.30 17.00
CA ALA A 208 2.95 -2.78 18.29
C ALA A 208 2.52 -1.33 18.48
N HIS A 209 2.75 -0.49 17.47
CA HIS A 209 2.48 0.94 17.50
C HIS A 209 0.99 1.28 17.44
N ASP A 210 0.27 0.74 16.45
CA ASP A 210 -1.16 1.00 16.25
C ASP A 210 -1.88 -0.24 15.67
N PRO A 211 -2.50 -1.06 16.54
CA PRO A 211 -3.30 -2.22 16.12
C PRO A 211 -4.46 -1.87 15.19
N GLU A 212 -5.09 -0.70 15.36
CA GLU A 212 -6.22 -0.29 14.52
C GLU A 212 -5.77 0.11 13.13
N LEU A 213 -4.62 0.77 12.99
CA LEU A 213 -3.98 1.02 11.71
C LEU A 213 -3.70 -0.30 10.97
N PHE A 214 -3.08 -1.26 11.66
CA PHE A 214 -2.79 -2.57 11.09
C PHE A 214 -4.07 -3.26 10.59
N MET A 215 -5.10 -3.31 11.42
CA MET A 215 -6.38 -3.93 11.09
C MET A 215 -7.11 -3.20 9.97
N GLY A 216 -7.07 -1.86 9.97
CA GLY A 216 -7.62 -1.02 8.90
C GLY A 216 -6.99 -1.34 7.55
N ILE A 217 -5.67 -1.50 7.51
CA ILE A 217 -4.94 -1.90 6.30
C ILE A 217 -5.36 -3.31 5.87
N VAL A 218 -5.31 -4.29 6.76
CA VAL A 218 -5.64 -5.70 6.47
C VAL A 218 -7.02 -5.86 5.86
N ARG A 219 -8.03 -5.09 6.31
CA ARG A 219 -9.40 -5.11 5.78
C ARG A 219 -9.49 -4.70 4.30
N ASN A 220 -8.50 -4.01 3.75
CA ASN A 220 -8.46 -3.68 2.31
C ASN A 220 -8.04 -4.89 1.44
N PHE A 221 -7.59 -5.99 2.06
CA PHE A 221 -7.09 -7.18 1.36
C PHE A 221 -7.86 -8.46 1.70
N PRO A 222 -9.20 -8.47 1.61
CA PRO A 222 -10.03 -9.62 2.01
C PRO A 222 -9.85 -10.85 1.12
N LYS A 223 -9.04 -10.76 0.05
CA LYS A 223 -8.74 -11.86 -0.89
C LYS A 223 -7.33 -12.42 -0.74
N ASP A 224 -6.50 -11.81 0.12
CA ASP A 224 -5.07 -12.09 0.18
C ASP A 224 -4.67 -12.81 1.49
N GLY A 225 -5.62 -13.44 2.19
CA GLY A 225 -5.37 -14.05 3.50
C GLY A 225 -4.27 -15.10 3.53
N ALA A 226 -4.15 -15.94 2.48
CA ALA A 226 -3.04 -16.92 2.39
C ALA A 226 -1.66 -16.24 2.25
N MET A 227 -1.59 -15.10 1.58
CA MET A 227 -0.34 -14.35 1.41
C MET A 227 0.06 -13.63 2.70
N LEU A 228 -0.94 -13.06 3.40
CA LEU A 228 -0.75 -12.48 4.73
C LEU A 228 -0.33 -13.54 5.75
N PHE A 229 -0.96 -14.72 5.70
CA PHE A 229 -0.60 -15.87 6.53
C PHE A 229 0.87 -16.23 6.34
N LYS A 230 1.29 -16.57 5.10
CA LYS A 230 2.69 -16.93 4.81
C LYS A 230 3.67 -15.86 5.26
N SER A 231 3.36 -14.59 5.00
CA SER A 231 4.24 -13.47 5.36
C SER A 231 4.40 -13.30 6.88
N ALA A 232 3.37 -13.58 7.68
CA ALA A 232 3.42 -13.45 9.13
C ALA A 232 4.36 -14.48 9.77
N PHE A 233 4.42 -15.70 9.21
CA PHE A 233 5.40 -16.71 9.63
C PHE A 233 6.81 -16.36 9.23
N SER A 234 7.03 -16.02 7.95
CA SER A 234 8.37 -15.67 7.45
C SER A 234 9.02 -14.49 8.18
N LYS A 235 8.22 -13.63 8.81
CA LYS A 235 8.69 -12.46 9.55
C LYS A 235 8.61 -12.56 11.06
N LEU A 236 8.23 -13.71 11.61
CA LEU A 236 8.17 -13.90 13.06
C LEU A 236 7.35 -12.84 13.80
N SER A 237 6.12 -12.60 13.35
CA SER A 237 5.29 -11.52 13.87
C SER A 237 4.07 -12.04 14.64
N PRO A 238 4.25 -12.56 15.87
CA PRO A 238 3.18 -13.18 16.65
C PRO A 238 2.06 -12.19 17.00
N LYS A 239 2.35 -10.91 17.27
CA LYS A 239 1.31 -9.91 17.55
C LYS A 239 0.47 -9.67 16.30
N SER A 240 1.13 -9.46 15.16
CA SER A 240 0.46 -9.26 13.88
C SER A 240 -0.36 -10.48 13.48
N TYR A 241 0.19 -11.69 13.70
CA TYR A 241 -0.54 -12.95 13.49
C TYR A 241 -1.81 -13.01 14.34
N GLY A 242 -1.72 -12.67 15.64
CA GLY A 242 -2.88 -12.61 16.53
C GLY A 242 -3.96 -11.66 16.03
N LEU A 243 -3.58 -10.48 15.54
CA LEU A 243 -4.51 -9.53 14.92
C LEU A 243 -5.13 -10.07 13.62
N LEU A 244 -4.34 -10.72 12.75
CA LEU A 244 -4.85 -11.37 11.55
C LEU A 244 -5.91 -12.42 11.88
N LYS A 245 -5.68 -13.24 12.92
CA LYS A 245 -6.67 -14.20 13.41
C LYS A 245 -7.95 -13.51 13.89
N GLN A 246 -7.83 -12.46 14.70
CA GLN A 246 -8.97 -11.68 15.20
C GLN A 246 -9.77 -11.01 14.08
N SER A 247 -9.13 -10.65 12.98
CA SER A 247 -9.79 -10.03 11.82
C SER A 247 -10.73 -10.98 11.06
N GLY A 248 -10.68 -12.28 11.34
CA GLY A 248 -11.42 -13.29 10.58
C GLY A 248 -10.84 -13.54 9.18
N MET A 249 -9.68 -12.96 8.84
CA MET A 249 -9.02 -13.11 7.54
C MET A 249 -8.76 -14.57 7.18
N PHE A 250 -8.54 -15.43 8.18
CA PHE A 250 -8.30 -16.86 7.98
C PHE A 250 -9.60 -17.66 7.80
N VAL A 251 -10.73 -17.17 8.33
CA VAL A 251 -12.05 -17.83 8.24
C VAL A 251 -12.80 -17.44 6.96
N MET A 252 -12.60 -16.22 6.45
CA MET A 252 -13.26 -15.74 5.22
C MET A 252 -12.81 -16.46 3.95
N HIS A 253 -11.67 -17.15 3.99
CA HIS A 253 -11.25 -18.03 2.93
C HIS A 253 -11.67 -19.44 3.28
N ARG A 254 -12.37 -20.13 2.36
CA ARG A 254 -12.42 -21.60 2.36
C ARG A 254 -10.98 -22.10 2.27
N ASN A 255 -10.32 -22.22 3.42
CA ASN A 255 -9.40 -23.22 3.94
C ASN A 255 -8.38 -23.91 3.01
N GLY A 256 -8.72 -24.10 1.75
CA GLY A 256 -7.87 -24.55 0.65
C GLY A 256 -6.45 -24.00 0.68
N ARG A 257 -6.32 -22.68 0.53
CA ARG A 257 -5.02 -22.03 0.29
C ARG A 257 -4.21 -21.79 1.56
N ILE A 258 -4.89 -21.52 2.68
CA ILE A 258 -4.23 -21.34 3.98
C ILE A 258 -3.68 -22.68 4.47
N TRP A 259 -4.46 -23.76 4.35
CA TRP A 259 -3.98 -25.12 4.61
C TRP A 259 -2.74 -25.46 3.79
N ILE A 260 -2.76 -25.21 2.48
CA ILE A 260 -1.58 -25.47 1.63
C ILE A 260 -0.37 -24.68 2.12
N SER A 261 -0.55 -23.39 2.44
CA SER A 261 0.55 -22.57 2.96
C SER A 261 1.08 -23.06 4.31
N TRP A 262 0.20 -23.51 5.22
CA TRP A 262 0.62 -24.09 6.49
C TRP A 262 1.35 -25.43 6.29
N ARG A 263 0.80 -26.32 5.46
CA ARG A 263 1.36 -27.63 5.16
C ARG A 263 2.74 -27.52 4.52
N ASP A 264 2.89 -26.58 3.57
CA ASP A 264 4.19 -26.34 2.92
C ASP A 264 5.22 -25.84 3.96
N LEU A 265 4.84 -24.89 4.84
CA LEU A 265 5.70 -24.44 5.95
C LEU A 265 6.02 -25.56 6.95
N PHE A 266 5.08 -26.49 7.16
CA PHE A 266 5.26 -27.66 8.02
C PHE A 266 6.24 -28.67 7.41
N TYR A 267 6.20 -28.90 6.11
CA TYR A 267 7.20 -29.74 5.43
C TYR A 267 8.57 -29.06 5.37
N ASP A 268 8.63 -27.76 5.13
CA ASP A 268 9.88 -26.97 5.20
C ASP A 268 10.53 -27.12 6.60
N TYR A 269 9.71 -27.12 7.66
CA TYR A 269 10.18 -27.41 9.02
C TYR A 269 10.78 -28.81 9.19
N LEU A 270 10.17 -29.81 8.57
CA LEU A 270 10.58 -31.21 8.70
C LEU A 270 11.85 -31.52 7.93
N ASP A 271 12.10 -30.85 6.80
CA ASP A 271 13.22 -31.19 5.90
C ASP A 271 14.61 -30.85 6.51
N GLU A 272 14.70 -30.17 7.66
CA GLU A 272 15.95 -29.80 8.36
C GLU A 272 16.99 -29.02 7.50
N THR A 273 16.71 -28.77 6.22
CA THR A 273 17.62 -28.16 5.25
C THR A 273 17.81 -26.66 5.49
N ASP A 274 16.93 -26.03 6.26
CA ASP A 274 17.05 -24.65 6.74
C ASP A 274 17.22 -24.62 8.28
N LEU A 275 18.47 -24.79 8.74
CA LEU A 275 18.88 -24.59 10.14
C LEU A 275 18.66 -23.15 10.66
N GLU A 276 18.10 -22.25 9.83
CA GLU A 276 17.88 -20.82 10.13
C GLU A 276 16.49 -20.50 10.73
N MET A 277 15.52 -21.42 10.75
CA MET A 277 14.24 -21.14 11.41
C MET A 277 14.42 -21.11 12.95
N GLU A 278 14.32 -19.91 13.52
CA GLU A 278 14.38 -19.71 14.97
C GLU A 278 13.27 -20.48 15.72
N SER A 279 13.56 -20.93 16.94
CA SER A 279 12.62 -21.60 17.86
C SER A 279 11.22 -20.95 17.93
N LYS A 280 11.15 -19.63 17.83
CA LYS A 280 9.91 -18.85 17.91
C LYS A 280 9.02 -19.03 16.68
N GLN A 281 9.61 -19.30 15.50
CA GLN A 281 8.85 -19.55 14.28
C GLN A 281 8.08 -20.86 14.42
N TYR A 282 8.72 -21.87 14.99
CA TYR A 282 8.13 -23.16 15.24
C TYR A 282 6.95 -23.08 16.21
N GLU A 283 7.12 -22.39 17.34
CA GLU A 283 6.02 -22.19 18.30
C GLU A 283 4.81 -21.49 17.66
N LEU A 284 5.06 -20.48 16.82
CA LEU A 284 3.99 -19.81 16.07
C LEU A 284 3.31 -20.76 15.08
N LEU A 285 4.09 -21.54 14.30
CA LEU A 285 3.57 -22.50 13.33
C LEU A 285 2.73 -23.59 13.99
N PHE A 286 3.16 -24.10 15.13
CA PHE A 286 2.41 -25.10 15.89
C PHE A 286 1.13 -24.54 16.48
N ASN A 287 1.17 -23.34 17.05
CA ASN A 287 -0.03 -22.71 17.59
C ASN A 287 -1.05 -22.37 16.49
N SER A 288 -0.60 -22.20 15.24
CA SER A 288 -1.48 -21.96 14.10
C SER A 288 -2.21 -23.18 13.56
N PHE A 289 -1.89 -24.39 14.01
CA PHE A 289 -2.62 -25.60 13.59
C PHE A 289 -4.11 -25.57 13.97
N GLU A 290 -4.45 -24.86 15.05
CA GLU A 290 -5.84 -24.63 15.45
C GLU A 290 -6.59 -23.66 14.52
N ASP A 291 -5.85 -22.93 13.68
CA ASP A 291 -6.38 -21.86 12.81
C ASP A 291 -6.61 -22.32 11.36
N ILE A 292 -6.33 -23.59 11.05
CA ILE A 292 -6.46 -24.18 9.71
C ILE A 292 -7.50 -25.30 9.67
N ASP A 293 -7.86 -25.71 8.44
CA ASP A 293 -8.86 -26.75 8.21
C ASP A 293 -8.35 -28.16 8.45
N LYS A 294 -8.70 -28.69 9.61
CA LYS A 294 -8.30 -30.04 10.03
C LYS A 294 -8.96 -31.14 9.20
N SER A 295 -10.02 -30.87 8.43
CA SER A 295 -10.59 -31.88 7.52
C SER A 295 -9.63 -32.32 6.42
N ARG A 296 -8.56 -31.56 6.19
CA ARG A 296 -7.55 -31.82 5.16
C ARG A 296 -6.27 -32.46 5.70
N ILE A 297 -6.29 -32.88 6.97
CA ILE A 297 -5.13 -33.48 7.65
C ILE A 297 -4.60 -34.74 6.95
N GLU A 298 -5.45 -35.44 6.21
CA GLU A 298 -5.09 -36.60 5.39
C GLU A 298 -4.16 -36.24 4.21
N GLU A 299 -4.02 -34.96 3.86
CA GLU A 299 -3.08 -34.48 2.84
C GLU A 299 -1.62 -34.39 3.35
N VAL A 300 -1.40 -34.65 4.64
CA VAL A 300 -0.05 -34.81 5.21
C VAL A 300 0.32 -36.30 5.16
N ASP A 301 1.49 -36.62 4.61
CA ASP A 301 2.03 -37.98 4.61
C ASP A 301 2.63 -38.28 5.99
N TRP A 302 1.76 -38.52 6.97
CA TRP A 302 2.17 -38.81 8.33
C TRP A 302 3.10 -40.02 8.44
N VAL A 303 3.01 -40.98 7.51
CA VAL A 303 3.89 -42.15 7.50
C VAL A 303 5.33 -41.74 7.20
N ASP A 304 5.54 -40.94 6.15
CA ASP A 304 6.86 -40.37 5.82
C ASP A 304 7.42 -39.56 7.00
N VAL A 305 6.57 -38.73 7.61
CA VAL A 305 6.96 -37.92 8.77
C VAL A 305 7.41 -38.78 9.95
N PHE A 306 6.68 -39.85 10.29
CA PHE A 306 7.05 -40.75 11.39
C PHE A 306 8.27 -41.62 11.07
N GLN A 307 8.46 -42.02 9.81
CA GLN A 307 9.55 -42.93 9.41
C GLN A 307 10.89 -42.21 9.22
N ASN A 308 10.88 -41.01 8.64
CA ASN A 308 12.09 -40.34 8.18
C ASN A 308 12.52 -39.17 9.08
N GLN A 309 11.61 -38.59 9.87
CA GLN A 309 11.87 -37.35 10.63
C GLN A 309 11.79 -37.53 12.16
N TRP A 310 11.52 -38.75 12.65
CA TRP A 310 11.54 -39.08 14.07
C TRP A 310 12.98 -39.28 14.58
N LYS A 311 13.61 -38.19 15.04
CA LYS A 311 14.80 -38.24 15.90
C LYS A 311 14.35 -38.07 17.36
N SER A 312 14.78 -38.96 18.26
CA SER A 312 14.31 -39.04 19.66
C SER A 312 14.52 -37.78 20.51
N ASP A 313 15.33 -36.83 20.03
CA ASP A 313 15.91 -35.78 20.86
C ASP A 313 15.21 -34.42 20.70
N ASP A 314 14.28 -34.25 19.75
CA ASP A 314 13.58 -32.97 19.56
C ASP A 314 12.21 -32.95 20.28
N HIS A 315 12.23 -32.54 21.55
CA HIS A 315 11.04 -32.43 22.39
C HIS A 315 9.93 -31.57 21.76
N LYS A 316 10.26 -30.58 20.91
CA LYS A 316 9.26 -29.70 20.27
C LYS A 316 8.49 -30.41 19.15
N ARG A 317 9.19 -31.23 18.34
CA ARG A 317 8.56 -32.13 17.34
C ARG A 317 7.59 -33.09 18.01
N ILE A 318 8.02 -33.69 19.11
CA ILE A 318 7.22 -34.67 19.86
C ILE A 318 5.93 -34.03 20.42
N THR A 319 5.99 -32.79 20.90
CA THR A 319 4.78 -32.08 21.40
C THR A 319 3.77 -31.81 20.30
N LEU A 320 4.22 -31.51 19.08
CA LEU A 320 3.34 -31.31 17.93
C LEU A 320 2.65 -32.62 17.51
N PHE A 321 3.40 -33.72 17.37
CA PHE A 321 2.81 -35.02 16.99
C PHE A 321 1.81 -35.57 18.00
N LYS A 322 1.90 -35.14 19.26
CA LYS A 322 0.96 -35.53 20.31
C LYS A 322 -0.34 -34.73 20.31
N LYS A 323 -0.34 -33.52 19.75
CA LYS A 323 -1.52 -32.63 19.67
C LYS A 323 -2.39 -33.00 18.48
#